data_AF-A0A844ZIY3-F1
#
_entry.id   AF-A0A844ZIY3-F1
#
_cell.length_a   1.000
_cell.length_b   1.000
_cell.length_c   1.000
_cell.angle_alpha   90.00
_cell.angle_beta   90.00
_cell.angle_gamma   90.00
#
_symmetry.space_group_name_H-M   'P 1'
#
loop_
_entity.id
_entity.type
_entity.pdbx_description
1 polymer ?
#
loop_
_entity_poly.entity_id
_entity_poly.type
_entity_poly.pdbx_seq_one_letter_code
_entity_poly.pdbx_strand_id
1 'polypeptide(L)'
;MVSKASTQAPHAANDTLPPAPEAAPEAAPAAAAATAVDQDSLDVKALAKGVLARDFRPKVSTVRRLAEAVLAKSAETGKKKKKKKASASGKSGGKKRKLARIPGQKDKK
;
A
#
# COMPACT_ATOMS: atom_id res chain seq x y z
N MET A 1 52.98 25.71 -53.52
CA MET A 1 52.71 24.71 -54.59
C MET A 1 51.56 23.83 -54.13
N VAL A 2 50.55 23.71 -54.98
CA VAL A 2 49.28 23.00 -54.72
C VAL A 2 49.40 21.55 -55.20
N SER A 3 48.95 20.60 -54.38
CA SER A 3 48.39 19.27 -54.74
C SER A 3 47.73 18.76 -53.45
N LYS A 4 46.40 18.71 -53.24
CA LYS A 4 45.30 17.98 -53.92
C LYS A 4 45.57 16.49 -54.15
N ALA A 5 45.02 15.65 -53.26
CA ALA A 5 44.25 14.42 -53.54
C ALA A 5 43.76 13.90 -52.17
N SER A 6 42.46 13.88 -51.85
CA SER A 6 41.37 13.09 -52.44
C SER A 6 41.34 11.64 -51.93
N THR A 7 40.10 11.22 -51.61
CA THR A 7 39.59 9.84 -51.56
C THR A 7 39.93 9.08 -50.27
N GLN A 8 39.03 8.96 -49.28
CA GLN A 8 37.72 8.31 -49.25
C GLN A 8 37.75 6.79 -49.52
N ALA A 9 37.77 6.05 -48.40
CA ALA A 9 37.07 4.79 -48.15
C ALA A 9 37.66 3.49 -48.76
N PRO A 10 37.08 2.32 -48.44
CA PRO A 10 37.10 1.67 -47.12
C PRO A 10 37.51 0.17 -47.26
N HIS A 11 37.25 -0.60 -46.20
CA HIS A 11 37.03 -2.07 -46.18
C HIS A 11 38.02 -2.90 -45.35
N ALA A 12 37.46 -3.36 -44.23
CA ALA A 12 37.43 -4.76 -43.83
C ALA A 12 38.76 -5.41 -43.42
N ALA A 13 39.11 -5.18 -42.15
CA ALA A 13 39.75 -6.21 -41.33
C ALA A 13 39.25 -6.13 -39.88
N ASN A 14 37.92 -6.06 -39.71
CA ASN A 14 37.33 -6.58 -38.48
C ASN A 14 37.22 -8.09 -38.71
N ASP A 15 38.22 -8.79 -38.18
CA ASP A 15 38.25 -10.23 -37.95
C ASP A 15 36.96 -10.62 -37.22
N THR A 16 35.92 -10.84 -38.02
CA THR A 16 34.62 -11.32 -37.59
C THR A 16 34.79 -12.82 -37.45
N LEU A 17 35.43 -13.21 -36.35
CA LEU A 17 35.10 -14.47 -35.72
C LEU A 17 33.58 -14.48 -35.53
N PRO A 18 32.85 -15.50 -36.02
CA PRO A 18 31.44 -15.60 -35.70
C PRO A 18 31.33 -15.75 -34.17
N PRO A 19 30.61 -14.87 -33.44
CA PRO A 19 30.12 -15.27 -32.15
C PRO A 19 29.19 -16.45 -32.44
N ALA A 20 29.58 -17.63 -31.95
CA ALA A 20 28.75 -18.80 -31.94
C ALA A 20 27.32 -18.39 -31.52
N PRO A 21 26.27 -18.89 -32.19
CA PRO A 21 24.92 -18.76 -31.70
C PRO A 21 24.73 -19.68 -30.48
N GLU A 22 25.46 -19.43 -29.39
CA GLU A 22 25.08 -19.94 -28.07
C GLU A 22 24.17 -18.91 -27.41
N ALA A 23 22.98 -18.82 -28.01
CA ALA A 23 21.79 -18.49 -27.27
C ALA A 23 21.54 -19.60 -26.26
N ALA A 24 22.12 -19.47 -25.07
CA ALA A 24 21.59 -20.07 -23.87
C ALA A 24 22.01 -19.17 -22.69
N PRO A 25 21.10 -18.36 -22.11
CA PRO A 25 21.26 -17.99 -20.72
C PRO A 25 21.24 -19.30 -19.93
N GLU A 26 22.44 -19.81 -19.60
CA GLU A 26 22.63 -20.87 -18.63
C GLU A 26 21.87 -20.50 -17.36
N ALA A 27 20.87 -21.34 -17.07
CA ALA A 27 20.25 -21.55 -15.77
C ALA A 27 20.04 -20.29 -14.92
N ALA A 28 18.89 -19.66 -15.14
CA ALA A 28 18.13 -19.06 -14.05
C ALA A 28 18.24 -19.92 -12.77
N PRO A 29 18.37 -19.34 -11.57
CA PRO A 29 18.43 -20.11 -10.34
C PRO A 29 17.14 -20.93 -10.15
N ALA A 30 17.14 -22.16 -10.63
CA ALA A 30 16.09 -23.17 -10.45
C ALA A 30 16.11 -23.77 -9.03
N ALA A 31 16.46 -22.96 -8.03
CA ALA A 31 16.46 -23.32 -6.61
C ALA A 31 15.71 -22.29 -5.73
N ALA A 32 14.93 -21.40 -6.33
CA ALA A 32 14.07 -20.46 -5.60
C ALA A 32 12.61 -20.53 -6.07
N ALA A 33 12.11 -21.73 -6.34
CA ALA A 33 10.68 -22.01 -6.19
C ALA A 33 10.33 -22.16 -4.70
N ALA A 34 10.83 -21.25 -3.84
CA ALA A 34 10.11 -20.93 -2.62
C ALA A 34 8.78 -20.39 -3.11
N THR A 35 7.71 -21.15 -2.92
CA THR A 35 6.34 -20.82 -3.30
C THR A 35 6.14 -19.32 -3.22
N ALA A 36 6.22 -18.64 -4.37
CA ALA A 36 6.29 -17.17 -4.39
C ALA A 36 4.95 -16.68 -3.88
N VAL A 37 4.87 -16.40 -2.58
CA VAL A 37 3.63 -16.03 -1.92
C VAL A 37 3.17 -14.75 -2.59
N ASP A 38 1.99 -14.81 -3.20
CA ASP A 38 1.40 -13.64 -3.83
C ASP A 38 0.95 -12.66 -2.73
N GLN A 39 1.82 -11.68 -2.45
CA GLN A 39 1.62 -10.69 -1.39
C GLN A 39 0.37 -9.82 -1.63
N ASP A 40 -0.05 -9.64 -2.88
CA ASP A 40 -1.17 -8.79 -3.23
C ASP A 40 -2.51 -9.47 -2.92
N SER A 41 -2.57 -10.80 -3.03
CA SER A 41 -3.72 -11.62 -2.64
C SER A 41 -3.90 -11.79 -1.12
N LEU A 42 -2.90 -11.47 -0.31
CA LEU A 42 -3.00 -11.59 1.14
C LEU A 42 -3.88 -10.48 1.75
N ASP A 43 -4.61 -10.83 2.82
CA ASP A 43 -5.24 -9.85 3.69
C ASP A 43 -4.18 -9.05 4.46
N VAL A 44 -4.50 -7.80 4.83
CA VAL A 44 -3.58 -6.86 5.51
C VAL A 44 -3.00 -7.48 6.78
N LYS A 45 -3.77 -8.28 7.52
CA LYS A 45 -3.30 -8.96 8.74
C LYS A 45 -2.32 -10.09 8.43
N ALA A 46 -2.60 -10.92 7.43
CA ALA A 46 -1.73 -12.02 7.02
C ALA A 46 -0.42 -11.48 6.45
N LEU A 47 -0.52 -10.42 5.64
CA LEU A 47 0.60 -9.66 5.10
C LEU A 47 1.51 -9.13 6.20
N ALA A 48 0.95 -8.46 7.22
CA ALA A 48 1.73 -7.93 8.35
C ALA A 48 2.45 -9.04 9.13
N LYS A 49 1.78 -10.19 9.35
CA LYS A 49 2.38 -11.34 10.04
C LYS A 49 3.58 -11.88 9.26
N GLY A 50 3.44 -12.09 7.95
CA GLY A 50 4.52 -12.60 7.11
C GLY A 50 5.73 -11.65 7.03
N VAL A 51 5.50 -10.32 7.01
CA VAL A 51 6.60 -9.34 7.07
C VAL A 51 7.35 -9.41 8.41
N LEU A 52 6.63 -9.54 9.53
CA LEU A 52 7.24 -9.64 10.86
C LEU A 52 7.99 -10.96 11.06
N ALA A 53 7.44 -12.05 10.53
CA ALA A 53 8.09 -13.37 10.51
C ALA A 53 9.27 -13.43 9.52
N ARG A 54 9.41 -12.41 8.65
CA ARG A 54 10.42 -12.35 7.58
C ARG A 54 10.30 -13.47 6.56
N ASP A 55 9.08 -14.00 6.38
CA ASP A 55 8.76 -15.05 5.40
C ASP A 55 8.97 -14.58 3.96
N PHE A 56 8.89 -13.27 3.73
CA PHE A 56 9.16 -12.65 2.44
C PHE A 56 9.72 -11.24 2.61
N ARG A 57 10.39 -10.75 1.57
CA ARG A 57 10.83 -9.35 1.50
C ARG A 57 9.65 -8.45 1.12
N PRO A 58 9.31 -7.42 1.92
CA PRO A 58 8.20 -6.53 1.61
C PRO A 58 8.50 -5.69 0.37
N LYS A 59 7.54 -5.64 -0.56
CA LYS A 59 7.57 -4.74 -1.72
C LYS A 59 7.11 -3.34 -1.33
N VAL A 60 7.36 -2.34 -2.19
CA VAL A 60 6.88 -0.96 -1.99
C VAL A 60 5.34 -0.91 -1.91
N SER A 61 4.63 -1.69 -2.74
CA SER A 61 3.16 -1.81 -2.70
C SER A 61 2.66 -2.31 -1.34
N THR A 62 3.33 -3.32 -0.79
CA THR A 62 3.07 -3.91 0.53
C THR A 62 3.15 -2.86 1.64
N VAL A 63 4.24 -2.08 1.66
CA VAL A 63 4.45 -1.02 2.66
C VAL A 63 3.40 0.07 2.52
N ARG A 64 3.09 0.50 1.29
CA ARG A 64 2.05 1.50 1.03
C ARG A 64 0.68 1.03 1.53
N ARG A 65 0.30 -0.20 1.22
CA ARG A 65 -0.97 -0.79 1.67
C ARG A 65 -1.06 -0.89 3.19
N LEU A 66 0.03 -1.27 3.87
CA LEU A 66 0.10 -1.29 5.33
C LEU A 66 -0.04 0.12 5.93
N ALA A 67 0.66 1.11 5.36
CA ALA A 67 0.58 2.50 5.82
C ALA A 67 -0.84 3.06 5.67
N GLU A 68 -1.49 2.81 4.53
CA GLU A 68 -2.88 3.21 4.29
C GLU A 68 -3.83 2.56 5.31
N ALA A 69 -3.66 1.27 5.62
CA ALA A 69 -4.45 0.59 6.64
C ALA A 69 -4.26 1.16 8.05
N VAL A 70 -3.03 1.54 8.42
CA VAL A 70 -2.71 2.17 9.72
C VAL A 70 -3.36 3.56 9.82
N LEU A 71 -3.31 4.35 8.75
CA LEU A 71 -3.96 5.66 8.69
C LEU A 71 -5.48 5.54 8.76
N ALA A 72 -6.07 4.58 8.03
CA ALA A 72 -7.51 4.30 8.09
C ALA A 72 -7.96 3.92 9.51
N LYS A 73 -7.25 2.99 10.16
CA LYS A 73 -7.50 2.58 11.55
C LYS A 73 -7.43 3.77 12.53
N SER A 74 -6.46 4.65 12.33
CA SER A 74 -6.27 5.85 13.16
C SER A 74 -7.42 6.85 12.97
N ALA A 75 -7.91 7.02 11.74
CA ALA A 75 -9.08 7.86 11.46
C ALA A 75 -10.36 7.31 12.10
N GLU A 76 -10.56 5.99 12.11
CA GLU A 76 -11.73 5.36 12.74
C GLU A 76 -11.76 5.54 14.26
N THR A 77 -10.61 5.40 14.94
CA THR A 77 -10.53 5.61 16.39
C THR A 77 -10.75 7.08 16.77
N GLY A 78 -10.30 8.03 15.93
CA GLY A 78 -10.59 9.46 16.07
C GLY A 78 -12.08 9.80 15.91
N LYS A 79 -12.77 9.17 14.96
CA LYS A 79 -14.23 9.35 14.75
C LYS A 79 -15.07 8.82 15.91
N LYS A 80 -14.69 7.68 16.51
CA LYS A 80 -15.38 7.14 17.71
C LYS A 80 -15.24 8.04 18.94
N LYS A 81 -14.09 8.71 19.13
CA LYS A 81 -13.90 9.67 20.23
C LYS A 81 -14.67 11.00 20.02
N LYS A 82 -14.83 11.48 18.79
CA LYS A 82 -15.62 12.69 18.51
C LYS A 82 -17.12 12.49 18.74
N LYS A 83 -17.68 11.30 18.49
CA LYS A 83 -19.09 11.02 18.79
C LYS A 83 -19.41 11.02 20.30
N LYS A 84 -18.44 10.77 21.18
CA LYS A 84 -18.66 10.80 22.65
C LYS A 84 -18.50 12.19 23.28
N LYS A 85 -17.85 13.14 22.60
CA LYS A 85 -17.72 14.54 23.06
C LYS A 85 -18.80 15.49 22.52
N ALA A 86 -19.46 15.14 21.41
CA ALA A 86 -20.58 15.94 20.89
C ALA A 86 -21.88 15.81 21.71
N SER A 87 -21.99 14.82 22.62
CA SER A 87 -23.14 14.69 23.53
C SER A 87 -22.92 15.32 24.92
N ALA A 88 -21.76 15.95 25.17
CA ALA A 88 -21.38 16.44 26.50
C ALA A 88 -21.14 17.96 26.57
N SER A 89 -21.49 18.72 25.53
CA SER A 89 -21.46 20.19 25.52
C SER A 89 -22.85 20.80 25.28
N GLY A 90 -23.85 20.27 25.96
CA GLY A 90 -25.20 20.83 26.04
C GLY A 90 -25.57 21.20 27.47
N LYS A 91 -24.71 21.93 28.18
CA LYS A 91 -25.08 22.56 29.46
C LYS A 91 -25.47 24.02 29.20
N SER A 92 -26.73 24.25 28.84
CA SER A 92 -27.51 25.39 29.33
C SER A 92 -29.00 25.19 28.99
N GLY A 93 -29.89 25.61 29.90
CA GLY A 93 -31.32 25.66 29.66
C GLY A 93 -32.12 24.70 30.52
N GLY A 94 -32.39 25.09 31.77
CA GLY A 94 -33.24 24.37 32.70
C GLY A 94 -34.62 24.08 32.11
N LYS A 95 -34.84 22.85 31.63
CA LYS A 95 -36.17 22.33 31.37
C LYS A 95 -36.53 21.42 32.52
N LYS A 96 -37.41 21.91 33.42
CA LYS A 96 -38.04 21.07 34.46
C LYS A 96 -38.57 19.82 33.76
N ARG A 97 -37.92 18.67 34.01
CA ARG A 97 -38.43 17.39 33.56
C ARG A 97 -39.74 17.17 34.30
N LYS A 98 -40.87 17.40 33.62
CA LYS A 98 -42.16 16.96 34.14
C LYS A 98 -42.03 15.45 34.30
N LEU A 99 -42.19 14.94 35.53
CA LEU A 99 -42.37 13.51 35.74
C LEU A 99 -43.48 13.04 34.81
N ALA A 100 -43.30 11.85 34.22
CA ALA A 100 -44.29 11.29 33.30
C ALA A 100 -45.64 11.28 34.00
N ARG A 101 -46.62 11.92 33.37
CA ARG A 101 -47.98 12.01 33.91
C ARG A 101 -48.57 10.62 33.86
N ILE A 102 -48.96 10.08 35.01
CA ILE A 102 -49.62 8.78 35.09
C ILE A 102 -50.98 8.90 34.40
N PRO A 103 -51.33 8.01 33.45
CA PRO A 103 -52.64 8.02 32.82
C PRO A 103 -53.75 7.96 33.89
N GLY A 104 -54.65 8.95 33.89
CA GLY A 104 -55.76 9.06 34.84
C GLY A 104 -55.66 10.16 35.89
N GLN A 105 -54.49 10.79 36.11
CA GLN A 105 -54.39 11.93 37.03
C GLN A 105 -54.78 13.26 36.35
N LYS A 106 -55.88 13.86 36.83
CA LYS A 106 -56.28 15.24 36.54
C LYS A 106 -55.75 16.15 37.65
N ASP A 107 -54.94 17.13 37.27
CA ASP A 107 -54.47 18.18 38.17
C ASP A 107 -55.69 19.04 38.57
N LYS A 108 -56.07 19.01 39.85
CA LYS A 108 -57.08 19.92 40.37
C LYS A 108 -56.44 21.31 40.47
N LYS A 109 -57.11 22.29 39.86
CA LYS A 109 -56.66 23.67 39.72
C LYS A 109 -56.89 24.45 41.01
#